data_AF-A0A963NVZ2-F1
#
_entry.id   AF-A0A963NVZ2-F1
#
_cell.length_a   1.000
_cell.length_b   1.000
_cell.length_c   1.000
_cell.angle_alpha   90.00
_cell.angle_beta   90.00
_cell.angle_gamma   90.00
#
_symmetry.space_group_name_H-M   'P 1'
#
loop_
_entity.id
_entity.type
_entity.pdbx_description
1 polymer ?
#
loop_
_entity_poly.entity_id
_entity_poly.type
_entity_poly.pdbx_seq_one_letter_code
_entity_poly.pdbx_strand_id
1 'polypeptide(L)'
;MAQSAVSRLGNRCIVGLAAFLACTALTRAALAIDDLLSEPTPLILKDGRIAQVSVHTIPFATGSGELDAEAAAELDALLVPLATDCFLTAQAIGHVEPGLNRDGDTLSAHRLARARADFVQAALAGHGMQLAAVASVWDWQFLVKESRVTLWVFRLNVGDDCEGTPLPSDLPVAAAAAPVVDAVSPPAAAAPAPVKPPAKSPPPAEKSSTVATNGVATTDPRELSTAEAPPPATAAAAATPAPAIEPPAPAVEPPAVMAEAKEPAPVEAPAPAAPAAEPEPIEVAAPLPATADSPPAPVAELPGPAIVFAVNSSFFSGSASRDLRAFVDQLPPDAEVEIELAAAVGTGDVRDADPVEAKRYNAWMAERRLQRVAEWLTSNAGPRQLKLNEHYIENDPSREVRLRARVLP
;
A
#
# COMPACT_ATOMS: atom_id res chain seq x y z
N MET A 1 30.94 20.61 -96.86
CA MET A 1 32.09 19.96 -96.20
C MET A 1 32.07 20.43 -94.75
N ALA A 2 31.54 19.63 -93.82
CA ALA A 2 32.32 18.73 -92.94
C ALA A 2 33.20 19.54 -91.95
N GLN A 3 33.29 19.34 -90.63
CA GLN A 3 32.86 18.31 -89.68
C GLN A 3 33.13 18.85 -88.24
N SER A 4 32.34 18.38 -87.26
CA SER A 4 32.60 18.04 -85.84
C SER A 4 33.73 18.68 -84.98
N ALA A 5 33.37 19.00 -83.71
CA ALA A 5 33.99 18.62 -82.41
C ALA A 5 33.90 19.78 -81.38
N VAL A 6 33.01 19.79 -80.38
CA VAL A 6 33.07 19.15 -79.03
C VAL A 6 34.35 19.43 -78.22
N SER A 7 34.23 20.25 -77.15
CA SER A 7 34.82 20.10 -75.79
C SER A 7 34.43 21.33 -74.94
N ARG A 8 33.50 21.24 -73.97
CA ARG A 8 33.67 20.83 -72.55
C ARG A 8 34.81 21.54 -71.81
N LEU A 9 34.46 22.54 -71.01
CA LEU A 9 35.13 23.04 -69.79
C LEU A 9 34.13 24.05 -69.17
N GLY A 10 33.72 24.07 -67.91
CA GLY A 10 33.97 23.28 -66.71
C GLY A 10 33.21 24.02 -65.61
N ASN A 11 32.04 23.51 -65.22
CA ASN A 11 31.24 24.05 -64.12
C ASN A 11 31.10 22.93 -63.08
N ARG A 12 31.98 22.92 -62.07
CA ARG A 12 31.95 21.94 -60.97
C ARG A 12 32.40 22.60 -59.66
N CYS A 13 31.72 22.17 -58.60
CA CYS A 13 32.06 22.28 -57.18
C CYS A 13 31.61 23.53 -56.42
N ILE A 14 30.30 23.69 -56.23
CA ILE A 14 29.71 23.98 -54.90
C ILE A 14 28.39 23.20 -54.78
N VAL A 15 28.47 21.91 -54.47
CA VAL A 15 27.37 21.12 -53.91
C VAL A 15 28.00 20.25 -52.83
N GLY A 16 27.70 20.54 -51.57
CA GLY A 16 28.15 19.67 -50.47
C GLY A 16 28.21 20.34 -49.11
N LEU A 17 27.08 20.85 -48.59
CA LEU A 17 26.89 21.01 -47.14
C LEU A 17 25.43 21.30 -46.73
N ALA A 18 24.45 20.51 -47.19
CA ALA A 18 23.05 20.72 -46.80
C ALA A 18 22.21 19.44 -46.66
N ALA A 19 22.84 18.28 -46.39
CA ALA A 19 22.12 17.00 -46.35
C ALA A 19 22.63 16.04 -45.26
N PHE A 20 22.81 16.53 -44.03
CA PHE A 20 23.03 15.67 -42.85
C PHE A 20 22.27 16.17 -41.60
N LEU A 21 21.10 16.82 -41.80
CA LEU A 21 20.04 16.88 -40.79
C LEU A 21 18.90 15.92 -41.19
N ALA A 22 19.29 14.70 -41.58
CA ALA A 22 18.34 13.60 -41.75
C ALA A 22 18.04 13.02 -40.37
N CYS A 23 16.93 13.50 -39.80
CA CYS A 23 15.97 12.73 -39.03
C CYS A 23 16.51 11.48 -38.30
N THR A 24 17.22 11.67 -37.19
CA THR A 24 17.03 10.80 -36.02
C THR A 24 15.86 11.33 -35.20
N ALA A 25 14.71 11.51 -35.84
CA ALA A 25 13.47 11.35 -35.11
C ALA A 25 13.35 9.84 -34.91
N LEU A 26 14.03 9.30 -33.88
CA LEU A 26 13.56 8.05 -33.32
C LEU A 26 12.09 8.30 -33.03
N THR A 27 11.25 7.58 -33.76
CA THR A 27 9.82 7.48 -33.52
C THR A 27 9.68 7.02 -32.08
N ARG A 28 9.63 7.98 -31.15
CA ARG A 28 9.15 7.74 -29.80
C ARG A 28 7.71 7.35 -30.07
N ALA A 29 7.44 6.05 -30.08
CA ALA A 29 6.08 5.56 -30.11
C ALA A 29 5.43 6.25 -28.91
N ALA A 30 4.57 7.23 -29.18
CA ALA A 30 3.73 7.82 -28.16
C ALA A 30 3.02 6.63 -27.53
N LEU A 31 3.35 6.37 -26.27
CA LEU A 31 2.64 5.36 -25.51
C LEU A 31 1.27 5.99 -25.28
N ALA A 32 0.32 5.64 -26.12
CA ALA A 32 -1.05 6.14 -26.01
C ALA A 32 -1.67 5.59 -24.72
N ILE A 33 -2.58 6.36 -24.12
CA ILE A 33 -3.44 5.83 -23.07
C ILE A 33 -4.31 4.71 -23.64
N ASP A 34 -4.24 3.53 -23.02
CA ASP A 34 -4.93 2.31 -23.48
C ASP A 34 -6.09 1.94 -22.56
N ASP A 35 -7.22 1.56 -23.15
CA ASP A 35 -8.40 1.07 -22.42
C ASP A 35 -8.35 -0.46 -22.32
N LEU A 36 -8.14 -0.97 -21.11
CA LEU A 36 -8.00 -2.40 -20.85
C LEU A 36 -9.34 -3.14 -20.91
N LEU A 37 -10.46 -2.44 -20.70
CA LEU A 37 -11.80 -3.00 -20.79
C LEU A 37 -12.48 -2.32 -21.97
N SER A 38 -12.30 -2.87 -23.18
CA SER A 38 -12.80 -2.30 -24.44
C SER A 38 -14.27 -1.81 -24.40
N GLU A 39 -15.08 -2.33 -23.45
CA GLU A 39 -16.35 -1.75 -23.03
C GLU A 39 -16.41 -1.64 -21.49
N PRO A 40 -17.06 -0.59 -20.94
CA PRO A 40 -17.28 -0.47 -19.50
C PRO A 40 -18.02 -1.68 -18.93
N THR A 41 -17.51 -2.23 -17.83
CA THR A 41 -18.08 -3.41 -17.17
C THR A 41 -19.04 -2.99 -16.06
N PRO A 42 -20.30 -3.47 -16.05
CA PRO A 42 -21.25 -3.14 -15.00
C PRO A 42 -20.90 -3.82 -13.67
N LEU A 43 -20.96 -3.07 -12.58
CA LEU A 43 -20.74 -3.53 -11.20
C LEU A 43 -21.93 -3.10 -10.32
N ILE A 44 -22.56 -4.07 -9.66
CA ILE A 44 -23.68 -3.80 -8.75
C ILE A 44 -23.13 -3.33 -7.40
N LEU A 45 -23.54 -2.15 -6.98
CA LEU A 45 -23.20 -1.55 -5.69
C LEU A 45 -24.08 -2.13 -4.57
N LYS A 46 -23.65 -1.96 -3.31
CA LYS A 46 -24.40 -2.46 -2.14
C LYS A 46 -25.80 -1.87 -1.99
N ASP A 47 -26.02 -0.66 -2.53
CA ASP A 47 -27.31 0.03 -2.52
C ASP A 47 -28.22 -0.36 -3.70
N GLY A 48 -27.77 -1.29 -4.57
CA GLY A 48 -28.53 -1.79 -5.71
C GLY A 48 -28.33 -1.02 -7.02
N ARG A 49 -27.60 0.12 -7.00
CA ARG A 49 -27.26 0.85 -8.22
C ARG A 49 -26.18 0.13 -9.03
N ILE A 50 -26.05 0.48 -10.30
CA ILE A 50 -25.06 -0.10 -11.21
C ILE A 50 -24.00 0.96 -11.53
N ALA A 51 -22.75 0.69 -11.18
CA ALA A 51 -21.61 1.47 -11.62
C ALA A 51 -21.00 0.86 -12.88
N GLN A 52 -20.72 1.67 -13.89
CA GLN A 52 -19.88 1.31 -15.03
C GLN A 52 -18.42 1.47 -14.65
N VAL A 53 -17.65 0.39 -14.82
CA VAL A 53 -16.22 0.34 -14.50
C VAL A 53 -15.41 0.37 -15.78
N SER A 54 -14.48 1.30 -15.89
CA SER A 54 -13.47 1.34 -16.96
C SER A 54 -12.07 1.33 -16.36
N VAL A 55 -11.09 0.80 -17.10
CA VAL A 55 -9.71 0.67 -16.61
C VAL A 55 -8.74 1.14 -17.68
N HIS A 56 -8.00 2.20 -17.36
CA HIS A 56 -7.09 2.87 -18.28
C HIS A 56 -5.64 2.64 -17.88
N THR A 57 -4.76 2.50 -18.86
CA THR A 57 -3.31 2.44 -18.68
C THR A 57 -2.69 3.76 -19.09
N ILE A 58 -2.10 4.47 -18.14
CA ILE A 58 -1.45 5.76 -18.35
C ILE A 58 0.07 5.56 -18.28
N PRO A 59 0.79 5.65 -19.40
CA PRO A 59 2.22 5.36 -19.42
C PRO A 59 3.04 6.51 -18.83
N PHE A 60 4.08 6.16 -18.08
CA PHE A 60 5.07 7.10 -17.56
C PHE A 60 6.44 6.74 -18.12
N ALA A 61 7.28 7.76 -18.35
CA ALA A 61 8.68 7.50 -18.62
C ALA A 61 9.36 6.85 -17.40
N THR A 62 10.22 5.86 -17.65
CA THR A 62 11.05 5.25 -16.61
C THR A 62 11.88 6.33 -15.89
N GLY A 63 11.89 6.28 -14.56
CA GLY A 63 12.50 7.26 -13.66
C GLY A 63 11.68 8.54 -13.44
N SER A 64 10.57 8.75 -14.16
CA SER A 64 9.74 9.96 -14.04
C SER A 64 8.51 9.74 -13.16
N GLY A 65 8.23 10.71 -12.28
CA GLY A 65 6.98 10.82 -11.53
C GLY A 65 5.91 11.67 -12.24
N GLU A 66 6.28 12.30 -13.35
CA GLU A 66 5.43 13.20 -14.14
C GLU A 66 5.20 12.64 -15.55
N LEU A 67 4.07 13.01 -16.15
CA LEU A 67 3.78 12.74 -17.55
C LEU A 67 4.54 13.72 -18.45
N ASP A 68 4.93 13.25 -19.64
CA ASP A 68 5.33 14.19 -20.68
C ASP A 68 4.10 14.94 -21.22
N ALA A 69 4.33 16.04 -21.94
CA ALA A 69 3.26 16.95 -22.36
C ALA A 69 2.21 16.28 -23.26
N GLU A 70 2.62 15.28 -24.05
CA GLU A 70 1.70 14.53 -24.92
C GLU A 70 0.81 13.61 -24.08
N ALA A 71 1.39 12.78 -23.20
CA ALA A 71 0.62 11.92 -22.31
C ALA A 71 -0.26 12.72 -21.33
N ALA A 72 0.19 13.89 -20.89
CA ALA A 72 -0.62 14.79 -20.05
C ALA A 72 -1.84 15.34 -20.80
N ALA A 73 -1.68 15.70 -22.08
CA ALA A 73 -2.79 16.16 -22.92
C ALA A 73 -3.78 15.02 -23.24
N GLU A 74 -3.29 13.80 -23.46
CA GLU A 74 -4.15 12.62 -23.60
C GLU A 74 -4.92 12.32 -22.31
N LEU A 75 -4.26 12.45 -21.15
CA LEU A 75 -4.92 12.28 -19.86
C LEU A 75 -6.03 13.32 -19.69
N ASP A 76 -5.75 14.60 -19.96
CA ASP A 76 -6.77 15.67 -19.93
C ASP A 76 -7.97 15.33 -20.82
N ALA A 77 -7.73 14.89 -22.06
CA ALA A 77 -8.78 14.47 -22.98
C ALA A 77 -9.61 13.28 -22.47
N LEU A 78 -8.98 12.32 -21.77
CA LEU A 78 -9.67 11.22 -21.08
C LEU A 78 -10.53 11.73 -19.91
N LEU A 79 -10.05 12.71 -19.14
CA LEU A 79 -10.70 13.15 -17.90
C LEU A 79 -11.90 14.08 -18.13
N VAL A 80 -11.88 14.90 -19.18
CA VAL A 80 -12.98 15.81 -19.53
C VAL A 80 -14.36 15.12 -19.55
N PRO A 81 -14.59 13.99 -20.27
CA PRO A 81 -15.88 13.31 -20.27
C PRO A 81 -16.20 12.55 -18.97
N LEU A 82 -15.23 12.36 -18.07
CA LEU A 82 -15.42 11.73 -16.77
C LEU A 82 -15.85 12.73 -15.70
N ALA A 83 -15.52 14.01 -15.89
CA ALA A 83 -15.74 15.12 -14.97
C ALA A 83 -17.21 15.58 -14.93
N THR A 84 -18.12 14.68 -14.58
CA THR A 84 -19.55 14.96 -14.41
C THR A 84 -20.05 14.52 -13.03
N ASP A 85 -21.26 14.92 -12.66
CA ASP A 85 -21.98 14.42 -11.49
C ASP A 85 -22.20 12.89 -11.48
N CYS A 86 -21.90 12.20 -12.58
CA CYS A 86 -21.89 10.74 -12.68
C CYS A 86 -20.61 10.08 -12.15
N PHE A 87 -19.57 10.85 -11.86
CA PHE A 87 -18.34 10.32 -11.26
C PHE A 87 -18.61 9.82 -9.84
N LEU A 88 -18.35 8.54 -9.57
CA LEU A 88 -18.55 7.96 -8.25
C LEU A 88 -17.24 7.92 -7.45
N THR A 89 -16.23 7.25 -8.00
CA THR A 89 -14.91 7.10 -7.38
C THR A 89 -13.89 6.66 -8.43
N ALA A 90 -12.60 6.84 -8.13
CA ALA A 90 -11.52 6.28 -8.93
C ALA A 90 -10.41 5.71 -8.05
N GLN A 91 -9.65 4.78 -8.59
CA GLN A 91 -8.43 4.27 -7.98
C GLN A 91 -7.27 4.39 -8.97
N ALA A 92 -6.30 5.22 -8.64
CA ALA A 92 -5.04 5.35 -9.37
C ALA A 92 -3.99 4.45 -8.70
N ILE A 93 -3.50 3.44 -9.43
CA ILE A 93 -2.48 2.51 -8.93
C ILE A 93 -1.18 2.79 -9.69
N GLY A 94 -0.17 3.28 -8.98
CA GLY A 94 1.15 3.51 -9.55
C GLY A 94 1.96 2.23 -9.65
N HIS A 95 2.55 2.00 -10.82
CA HIS A 95 3.44 0.89 -11.13
C HIS A 95 4.80 1.41 -11.57
N VAL A 96 5.82 0.57 -11.35
CA VAL A 96 7.21 0.87 -11.65
C VAL A 96 7.89 -0.38 -12.21
N GLU A 97 8.88 -0.19 -13.05
CA GLU A 97 9.78 -1.25 -13.50
C GLU A 97 11.02 -1.27 -12.58
N PRO A 98 11.11 -2.18 -11.59
CA PRO A 98 12.22 -2.15 -10.63
C PRO A 98 13.58 -2.50 -11.28
N GLY A 99 14.65 -1.83 -10.82
CA GLY A 99 16.03 -2.13 -11.21
C GLY A 99 16.96 -0.90 -11.22
N LEU A 100 18.27 -1.13 -11.06
CA LEU A 100 19.31 -0.08 -10.95
C LEU A 100 19.35 0.91 -12.12
N ASN A 101 18.93 0.50 -13.32
CA ASN A 101 18.87 1.35 -14.52
C ASN A 101 17.43 1.66 -14.94
N ARG A 102 16.47 1.50 -14.02
CA ARG A 102 15.04 1.68 -14.28
C ARG A 102 14.45 2.68 -13.29
N ASP A 103 13.41 2.30 -12.56
CA ASP A 103 12.72 3.14 -11.57
C ASP A 103 13.39 3.18 -10.19
N GLY A 104 14.63 2.67 -10.08
CA GLY A 104 15.45 2.73 -8.87
C GLY A 104 15.45 1.44 -8.04
N ASP A 105 15.99 1.55 -6.82
CA ASP A 105 15.96 0.50 -5.80
C ASP A 105 14.56 0.36 -5.18
N THR A 106 14.35 -0.64 -4.32
CA THR A 106 13.01 -0.95 -3.77
C THR A 106 12.33 0.25 -3.12
N LEU A 107 13.05 1.03 -2.30
CA LEU A 107 12.47 2.19 -1.61
C LEU A 107 12.17 3.34 -2.57
N SER A 108 13.11 3.65 -3.47
CA SER A 108 12.94 4.71 -4.48
C SER A 108 11.82 4.36 -5.46
N ALA A 109 11.73 3.09 -5.85
CA ALA A 109 10.68 2.56 -6.72
C ALA A 109 9.29 2.68 -6.06
N HIS A 110 9.14 2.39 -4.76
CA HIS A 110 7.86 2.63 -4.07
C HIS A 110 7.48 4.11 -4.01
N ARG A 111 8.44 5.00 -3.71
CA ARG A 111 8.19 6.46 -3.71
C ARG A 111 7.78 6.95 -5.09
N LEU A 112 8.46 6.47 -6.14
CA LEU A 112 8.16 6.83 -7.52
C LEU A 112 6.77 6.33 -7.95
N ALA A 113 6.44 5.08 -7.65
CA ALA A 113 5.12 4.52 -7.91
C ALA A 113 4.02 5.35 -7.22
N ARG A 114 4.24 5.73 -5.95
CA ARG A 114 3.32 6.61 -5.21
C ARG A 114 3.18 7.97 -5.89
N ALA A 115 4.29 8.61 -6.26
CA ALA A 115 4.27 9.92 -6.90
C ALA A 115 3.47 9.91 -8.23
N ARG A 116 3.60 8.85 -9.04
CA ARG A 116 2.81 8.69 -10.28
C ARG A 116 1.31 8.60 -9.99
N ALA A 117 0.92 7.82 -8.98
CA ALA A 117 -0.49 7.70 -8.58
C ALA A 117 -1.05 9.05 -8.07
N ASP A 118 -0.26 9.76 -7.26
CA ASP A 118 -0.61 11.10 -6.75
C ASP A 118 -0.72 12.14 -7.88
N PHE A 119 0.13 12.05 -8.92
CA PHE A 119 0.02 12.90 -10.11
C PHE A 119 -1.33 12.73 -10.82
N VAL A 120 -1.75 11.48 -11.07
CA VAL A 120 -3.05 11.20 -11.70
C VAL A 120 -4.22 11.61 -10.81
N GLN A 121 -4.12 11.41 -9.49
CA GLN A 121 -5.11 11.90 -8.53
C GLN A 121 -5.24 13.43 -8.57
N ALA A 122 -4.13 14.16 -8.65
CA ALA A 122 -4.14 15.62 -8.78
C ALA A 122 -4.78 16.08 -10.09
N ALA A 123 -4.50 15.39 -11.21
CA ALA A 123 -5.15 15.67 -12.49
C ALA A 123 -6.68 15.49 -12.39
N LEU A 124 -7.17 14.39 -11.79
CA LEU A 124 -8.59 14.16 -11.55
C LEU A 124 -9.22 15.30 -10.71
N ALA A 125 -8.55 15.70 -9.63
CA ALA A 125 -9.01 16.80 -8.79
C ALA A 125 -9.05 18.14 -9.54
N GLY A 126 -8.12 18.38 -10.46
CA GLY A 126 -8.10 19.55 -11.35
C GLY A 126 -9.34 19.68 -12.23
N HIS A 127 -9.99 18.56 -12.56
CA HIS A 127 -11.27 18.54 -13.29
C HIS A 127 -12.51 18.56 -12.37
N GLY A 128 -12.35 18.93 -11.09
CA GLY A 128 -13.45 19.08 -10.14
C GLY A 128 -13.90 17.78 -9.45
N MET A 129 -13.24 16.65 -9.69
CA MET A 129 -13.52 15.42 -8.96
C MET A 129 -13.04 15.54 -7.51
N GLN A 130 -13.84 15.06 -6.56
CA GLN A 130 -13.51 15.19 -5.14
C GLN A 130 -12.27 14.35 -4.80
N LEU A 131 -11.25 14.97 -4.17
CA LEU A 131 -10.01 14.28 -3.80
C LEU A 131 -10.28 13.05 -2.92
N ALA A 132 -11.24 13.15 -2.01
CA ALA A 132 -11.65 12.06 -1.12
C ALA A 132 -12.33 10.87 -1.86
N ALA A 133 -12.82 11.10 -3.08
CA ALA A 133 -13.39 10.06 -3.93
C ALA A 133 -12.34 9.37 -4.82
N VAL A 134 -11.08 9.79 -4.79
CA VAL A 134 -9.99 9.20 -5.57
C VAL A 134 -8.98 8.54 -4.64
N ALA A 135 -8.84 7.22 -4.71
CA ALA A 135 -7.79 6.50 -4.02
C ALA A 135 -6.50 6.50 -4.86
N SER A 136 -5.45 7.14 -4.37
CA SER A 136 -4.10 6.95 -4.89
C SER A 136 -3.42 5.82 -4.10
N VAL A 137 -2.89 4.81 -4.78
CA VAL A 137 -2.23 3.63 -4.19
C VAL A 137 -1.02 3.25 -5.06
N TRP A 138 -0.09 2.45 -4.54
CA TRP A 138 1.03 1.92 -5.32
C TRP A 138 1.10 0.40 -5.27
N ASP A 139 1.63 -0.21 -6.33
CA ASP A 139 1.92 -1.64 -6.40
C ASP A 139 3.13 -1.98 -5.54
N TRP A 140 2.88 -2.42 -4.31
CA TRP A 140 3.93 -2.76 -3.34
C TRP A 140 4.67 -4.06 -3.70
N GLN A 141 4.13 -4.90 -4.58
CA GLN A 141 4.74 -6.18 -4.97
C GLN A 141 5.45 -6.09 -6.33
N PHE A 142 5.32 -4.98 -7.05
CA PHE A 142 5.82 -4.81 -8.42
C PHE A 142 5.31 -5.93 -9.36
N LEU A 143 4.03 -6.28 -9.24
CA LEU A 143 3.40 -7.30 -10.09
C LEU A 143 3.39 -6.88 -11.55
N VAL A 144 3.18 -5.59 -11.80
CA VAL A 144 3.25 -4.99 -13.13
C VAL A 144 4.66 -4.45 -13.37
N LYS A 145 5.35 -4.99 -14.39
CA LYS A 145 6.74 -4.63 -14.72
C LYS A 145 6.82 -3.51 -15.77
N GLU A 146 5.98 -2.50 -15.62
CA GLU A 146 5.87 -1.39 -16.56
C GLU A 146 5.77 -0.08 -15.78
N SER A 147 6.41 0.97 -16.31
CA SER A 147 6.35 2.33 -15.79
C SER A 147 5.00 2.95 -16.18
N ARG A 148 3.97 2.79 -15.34
CA ARG A 148 2.61 3.25 -15.67
C ARG A 148 1.76 3.51 -14.44
N VAL A 149 0.59 4.12 -14.65
CA VAL A 149 -0.53 4.11 -13.70
C VAL A 149 -1.66 3.30 -14.31
N THR A 150 -2.27 2.42 -13.52
CA THR A 150 -3.55 1.81 -13.88
C THR A 150 -4.66 2.57 -13.15
N LEU A 151 -5.51 3.24 -13.92
CA LEU A 151 -6.61 4.07 -13.44
C LEU A 151 -7.93 3.33 -13.59
N TRP A 152 -8.53 2.95 -12.45
CA TRP A 152 -9.88 2.40 -12.39
C TRP A 152 -10.87 3.53 -12.15
N VAL A 153 -11.90 3.64 -12.99
CA VAL A 153 -12.93 4.68 -12.86
C VAL A 153 -14.31 4.04 -12.74
N PHE A 154 -15.06 4.45 -11.73
CA PHE A 154 -16.41 3.99 -11.44
C PHE A 154 -17.38 5.14 -11.69
N ARG A 155 -18.38 4.91 -12.55
CA ARG A 155 -19.37 5.93 -12.93
C ARG A 155 -20.78 5.41 -12.80
N LEU A 156 -21.71 6.27 -12.47
CA LEU A 156 -23.13 5.98 -12.49
C LEU A 156 -23.69 6.10 -13.93
N ASN A 157 -24.85 5.49 -14.19
CA ASN A 157 -25.51 5.59 -15.49
C ASN A 157 -26.23 6.95 -15.62
N VAL A 158 -25.96 7.65 -16.73
CA VAL A 158 -26.63 8.92 -17.07
C VAL A 158 -28.12 8.67 -17.29
N GLY A 159 -28.96 9.49 -16.66
CA GLY A 159 -30.42 9.43 -16.76
C GLY A 159 -31.08 8.51 -15.73
N ASP A 160 -30.36 7.49 -15.23
CA ASP A 160 -30.85 6.61 -14.18
C ASP A 160 -30.46 7.12 -12.78
N ASP A 161 -29.19 7.46 -12.61
CA ASP A 161 -28.58 7.72 -11.30
C ASP A 161 -27.92 9.12 -11.18
N CYS A 162 -27.73 9.80 -12.32
CA CYS A 162 -27.08 11.12 -12.43
C CYS A 162 -27.53 11.85 -13.72
N GLU A 163 -27.25 13.14 -13.87
CA GLU A 163 -27.68 13.95 -15.02
C GLU A 163 -26.61 14.07 -16.13
N GLY A 164 -25.35 13.76 -15.83
CA GLY A 164 -24.23 14.00 -16.74
C GLY A 164 -23.77 15.46 -16.75
N THR A 165 -24.15 16.24 -15.73
CA THR A 165 -23.82 17.65 -15.60
C THR A 165 -22.33 17.81 -15.29
N PRO A 166 -21.56 18.61 -16.05
CA PRO A 166 -20.15 18.83 -15.79
C PRO A 166 -19.87 19.35 -14.37
N LEU A 167 -18.82 18.83 -13.74
CA LEU A 167 -18.37 19.30 -12.43
C LEU A 167 -17.71 20.68 -12.55
N PRO A 168 -17.88 21.57 -11.55
CA PRO A 168 -17.21 22.85 -11.55
C PRO A 168 -15.69 22.65 -11.42
N SER A 169 -14.93 23.12 -12.41
CA SER A 169 -13.46 23.15 -12.39
C SER A 169 -13.00 24.49 -11.81
N ASP A 170 -13.37 24.78 -10.56
CA ASP A 170 -13.08 26.08 -9.93
C ASP A 170 -11.64 26.18 -9.42
N LEU A 171 -10.89 25.08 -9.47
CA LEU A 171 -9.47 25.10 -9.16
C LEU A 171 -8.72 25.45 -10.44
N PRO A 172 -7.98 26.57 -10.50
CA PRO A 172 -6.98 26.70 -11.54
C PRO A 172 -6.11 25.45 -11.43
N VAL A 173 -5.92 24.77 -12.56
CA VAL A 173 -4.95 23.67 -12.69
C VAL A 173 -3.58 24.30 -12.48
N ALA A 174 -3.24 24.57 -11.22
CA ALA A 174 -1.90 24.83 -10.81
C ALA A 174 -1.20 23.53 -11.15
N ALA A 175 -0.39 23.55 -12.21
CA ALA A 175 0.49 22.44 -12.57
C ALA A 175 1.03 21.91 -11.26
N ALA A 176 0.57 20.72 -10.85
CA ALA A 176 0.82 20.20 -9.54
C ALA A 176 2.33 20.16 -9.40
N ALA A 177 2.90 21.14 -8.70
CA ALA A 177 4.30 21.16 -8.41
C ALA A 177 4.48 19.93 -7.54
N ALA A 178 4.96 18.84 -8.14
CA ALA A 178 5.22 17.63 -7.43
C ALA A 178 6.01 18.03 -6.18
N PRO A 179 5.71 17.45 -5.00
CA PRO A 179 6.64 17.58 -3.89
C PRO A 179 7.99 17.16 -4.45
N VAL A 180 8.95 18.10 -4.47
CA VAL A 180 10.30 17.86 -4.99
C VAL A 180 10.88 16.80 -4.09
N VAL A 181 10.67 15.54 -4.44
CA VAL A 181 11.47 14.44 -3.97
C VAL A 181 12.83 14.74 -4.55
N ASP A 182 13.74 15.20 -3.70
CA ASP A 182 15.14 15.40 -4.04
C ASP A 182 15.59 14.16 -4.82
N ALA A 183 15.68 14.31 -6.14
CA ALA A 183 16.23 13.29 -7.00
C ALA A 183 17.67 13.14 -6.52
N VAL A 184 17.91 12.11 -5.71
CA VAL A 184 19.27 11.71 -5.33
C VAL A 184 19.95 11.41 -6.66
N SER A 185 20.74 12.39 -7.12
CA SER A 185 21.52 12.24 -8.33
C SER A 185 22.35 10.96 -8.14
N PRO A 186 22.26 9.99 -9.07
CA PRO A 186 23.16 8.85 -8.99
C PRO A 186 24.59 9.40 -8.96
N PRO A 187 25.46 8.88 -8.06
CA PRO A 187 26.84 9.32 -8.04
C PRO A 187 27.40 9.19 -9.45
N ALA A 188 27.86 10.32 -10.00
CA ALA A 188 28.44 10.39 -11.32
C ALA A 188 29.44 9.23 -11.48
N ALA A 189 29.19 8.37 -12.47
CA ALA A 189 30.08 7.26 -12.78
C ALA A 189 31.49 7.85 -12.98
N ALA A 190 32.35 7.61 -11.99
CA ALA A 190 33.75 7.96 -12.09
C ALA A 190 34.30 7.26 -13.33
N ALA A 191 34.88 8.04 -14.24
CA ALA A 191 35.58 7.53 -15.41
C ALA A 191 36.57 6.42 -14.95
N PRO A 192 36.63 5.28 -15.64
CA PRO A 192 37.52 4.20 -15.26
C PRO A 192 38.96 4.70 -15.28
N ALA A 193 39.61 4.67 -14.11
CA ALA A 193 41.05 4.87 -14.02
C ALA A 193 41.77 3.82 -14.88
N PRO A 194 42.87 4.18 -15.58
CA PRO A 194 43.60 3.25 -16.42
C PRO A 194 44.17 2.10 -15.56
N VAL A 195 43.65 0.90 -15.79
CA VAL A 195 44.13 -0.34 -15.17
C VAL A 195 45.52 -0.65 -15.73
N LYS A 196 46.51 -0.58 -14.86
CA LYS A 196 47.88 -1.05 -15.10
C LYS A 196 47.84 -2.58 -15.34
N PRO A 197 48.46 -3.11 -16.40
CA PRO A 197 48.36 -4.54 -16.72
C PRO A 197 48.98 -5.41 -15.62
N PRO A 198 48.33 -6.52 -15.22
CA PRO A 198 48.88 -7.44 -14.23
C PRO A 198 50.06 -8.25 -14.80
N ALA A 199 51.05 -8.45 -13.94
CA ALA A 199 52.22 -9.27 -14.19
C ALA A 199 51.86 -10.74 -14.44
N LYS A 200 52.59 -11.36 -15.37
CA LYS A 200 52.51 -12.79 -15.72
C LYS A 200 52.82 -13.67 -14.50
N SER A 201 51.91 -14.58 -14.18
CA SER A 201 52.19 -15.75 -13.35
C SER A 201 52.22 -17.03 -14.20
N PRO A 202 52.97 -18.06 -13.80
CA PRO A 202 53.40 -19.18 -14.65
C PRO A 202 52.33 -20.28 -14.81
N PRO A 203 52.47 -21.18 -15.80
CA PRO A 203 51.49 -22.21 -16.12
C PRO A 203 51.52 -23.39 -15.12
N PRO A 204 50.37 -23.98 -14.76
CA PRO A 204 50.33 -25.25 -14.05
C PRO A 204 50.43 -26.44 -15.03
N ALA A 205 51.13 -27.47 -14.54
CA ALA A 205 51.55 -28.66 -15.23
C ALA A 205 50.40 -29.61 -15.64
N GLU A 206 50.62 -30.25 -16.79
CA GLU A 206 49.90 -31.39 -17.32
C GLU A 206 49.91 -32.58 -16.36
N LYS A 207 48.76 -33.26 -16.22
CA LYS A 207 48.72 -34.70 -15.97
C LYS A 207 47.70 -35.36 -16.91
N SER A 208 48.25 -36.22 -17.76
CA SER A 208 47.59 -37.15 -18.65
C SER A 208 46.86 -38.29 -17.94
N SER A 209 46.01 -38.95 -18.74
CA SER A 209 45.65 -40.38 -18.72
C SER A 209 44.41 -40.74 -17.86
N THR A 210 43.45 -41.57 -18.27
CA THR A 210 43.42 -42.58 -19.35
C THR A 210 41.97 -42.96 -19.72
N VAL A 211 41.82 -43.39 -20.97
CA VAL A 211 40.75 -44.09 -21.69
C VAL A 211 39.97 -45.17 -20.90
N ALA A 212 38.66 -45.28 -21.18
CA ALA A 212 37.97 -46.57 -21.32
C ALA A 212 36.80 -46.47 -22.32
N THR A 213 36.98 -47.17 -23.43
CA THR A 213 36.09 -47.45 -24.56
C THR A 213 34.96 -48.43 -24.24
N ASN A 214 33.82 -48.28 -24.93
CA ASN A 214 32.92 -49.31 -25.49
C ASN A 214 31.75 -48.55 -26.15
N GLY A 215 31.32 -48.67 -27.41
CA GLY A 215 31.65 -49.58 -28.50
C GLY A 215 30.39 -50.29 -29.03
N VAL A 216 29.69 -49.67 -30.00
CA VAL A 216 29.00 -50.30 -31.18
C VAL A 216 27.73 -51.16 -30.90
N ALA A 217 26.64 -51.30 -31.69
CA ALA A 217 26.15 -50.92 -33.04
C ALA A 217 24.59 -50.93 -33.00
N THR A 218 23.87 -50.05 -33.71
CA THR A 218 23.25 -50.21 -35.07
C THR A 218 22.13 -51.27 -35.18
N THR A 219 20.88 -50.85 -35.45
CA THR A 219 20.09 -51.15 -36.68
C THR A 219 18.66 -50.57 -36.62
N ASP A 220 18.38 -49.70 -37.59
CA ASP A 220 17.18 -49.48 -38.44
C ASP A 220 15.70 -49.52 -37.96
N PRO A 221 14.80 -48.80 -38.68
CA PRO A 221 13.47 -48.39 -38.27
C PRO A 221 12.37 -49.33 -38.77
N ARG A 222 11.15 -49.18 -38.21
CA ARG A 222 9.82 -49.30 -38.85
C ARG A 222 8.78 -49.71 -37.79
N GLU A 223 7.72 -48.92 -37.63
CA GLU A 223 6.37 -49.24 -38.12
C GLU A 223 5.32 -48.39 -37.38
N LEU A 224 4.34 -47.90 -38.16
CA LEU A 224 3.17 -47.19 -37.66
C LEU A 224 2.35 -48.07 -36.72
N SER A 225 1.84 -47.50 -35.62
CA SER A 225 0.62 -48.03 -35.00
C SER A 225 -0.18 -46.92 -34.33
N THR A 226 -1.39 -46.78 -34.85
CA THR A 226 -2.51 -45.94 -34.45
C THR A 226 -3.01 -46.32 -33.05
N ALA A 227 -3.19 -45.34 -32.16
CA ALA A 227 -4.02 -45.51 -30.95
C ALA A 227 -4.64 -44.18 -30.52
N GLU A 228 -5.88 -44.01 -30.95
CA GLU A 228 -7.06 -43.52 -30.24
C GLU A 228 -6.87 -42.56 -29.05
N ALA A 229 -7.44 -41.36 -29.22
CA ALA A 229 -7.58 -40.32 -28.21
C ALA A 229 -8.71 -40.63 -27.21
N PRO A 230 -8.53 -40.43 -25.90
CA PRO A 230 -9.64 -40.30 -24.96
C PRO A 230 -10.25 -38.88 -24.99
N PRO A 231 -11.55 -38.73 -24.71
CA PRO A 231 -12.26 -37.45 -24.78
C PRO A 231 -11.83 -36.47 -23.68
N PRO A 232 -11.95 -35.15 -23.90
CA PRO A 232 -11.61 -34.15 -22.89
C PRO A 232 -12.64 -34.16 -21.75
N ALA A 233 -12.12 -34.20 -20.52
CA ALA A 233 -12.88 -33.97 -19.31
C ALA A 233 -13.36 -32.52 -19.23
N THR A 234 -14.63 -32.36 -18.90
CA THR A 234 -15.30 -31.10 -18.59
C THR A 234 -14.60 -30.40 -17.42
N ALA A 235 -13.88 -29.31 -17.69
CA ALA A 235 -13.34 -28.45 -16.64
C ALA A 235 -14.44 -27.50 -16.14
N ALA A 236 -14.99 -27.83 -14.98
CA ALA A 236 -15.82 -26.94 -14.20
C ALA A 236 -15.00 -25.74 -13.71
N ALA A 237 -15.59 -24.55 -13.84
CA ALA A 237 -15.04 -23.28 -13.41
C ALA A 237 -14.68 -23.27 -11.91
N ALA A 238 -13.43 -22.97 -11.59
CA ALA A 238 -13.03 -22.52 -10.27
C ALA A 238 -13.04 -20.99 -10.27
N ALA A 239 -14.06 -20.41 -9.65
CA ALA A 239 -14.14 -18.98 -9.40
C ALA A 239 -13.15 -18.61 -8.29
N THR A 240 -12.14 -17.82 -8.63
CA THR A 240 -11.26 -17.16 -7.67
C THR A 240 -12.04 -16.00 -7.03
N PRO A 241 -12.13 -15.90 -5.69
CA PRO A 241 -12.78 -14.76 -5.06
C PRO A 241 -11.93 -13.49 -5.23
N ALA A 242 -12.57 -12.41 -5.65
CA ALA A 242 -11.99 -11.08 -5.76
C ALA A 242 -11.54 -10.54 -4.38
N PRO A 243 -10.46 -9.75 -4.30
CA PRO A 243 -10.03 -9.13 -3.06
C PRO A 243 -11.03 -8.06 -2.59
N ALA A 244 -11.36 -8.09 -1.29
CA ALA A 244 -12.21 -7.11 -0.64
C ALA A 244 -11.49 -5.75 -0.54
N ILE A 245 -12.11 -4.70 -1.08
CA ILE A 245 -11.64 -3.32 -1.04
C ILE A 245 -11.90 -2.75 0.37
N GLU A 246 -10.84 -2.23 0.99
CA GLU A 246 -10.78 -1.54 2.27
C GLU A 246 -11.21 -0.06 2.11
N PRO A 247 -12.13 0.49 2.93
CA PRO A 247 -12.34 1.94 3.01
C PRO A 247 -11.33 2.59 3.99
N PRO A 248 -10.71 3.73 3.66
CA PRO A 248 -9.80 4.41 4.57
C PRO A 248 -10.56 5.07 5.74
N ALA A 249 -10.02 4.90 6.96
CA ALA A 249 -10.49 5.58 8.16
C ALA A 249 -10.15 7.09 8.11
N PRO A 250 -11.01 7.97 8.67
CA PRO A 250 -10.74 9.40 8.70
C PRO A 250 -9.63 9.75 9.72
N ALA A 251 -8.58 10.41 9.24
CA ALA A 251 -7.59 11.05 10.09
C ALA A 251 -8.20 12.32 10.70
N VAL A 252 -8.41 12.32 12.01
CA VAL A 252 -8.72 13.53 12.79
C VAL A 252 -7.41 14.00 13.43
N GLU A 253 -6.79 15.01 12.82
CA GLU A 253 -5.75 15.80 13.47
C GLU A 253 -6.41 16.97 14.25
N PRO A 254 -6.07 17.18 15.53
CA PRO A 254 -6.48 18.39 16.25
C PRO A 254 -5.61 19.59 15.84
N PRO A 255 -6.16 20.82 15.75
CA PRO A 255 -5.40 21.99 15.36
C PRO A 255 -4.41 22.41 16.46
N ALA A 256 -3.15 22.55 16.08
CA ALA A 256 -2.13 23.22 16.89
C ALA A 256 -2.42 24.73 16.94
N VAL A 257 -2.96 25.20 18.06
CA VAL A 257 -3.11 26.63 18.35
C VAL A 257 -1.79 27.12 18.94
N MET A 258 -0.98 27.80 18.13
CA MET A 258 0.11 28.65 18.64
C MET A 258 -0.52 29.91 19.25
N ALA A 259 -0.62 29.95 20.58
CA ALA A 259 -0.87 31.16 21.33
C ALA A 259 0.42 31.57 22.05
N GLU A 260 0.97 32.70 21.61
CA GLU A 260 2.10 33.42 22.19
C GLU A 260 1.70 33.96 23.58
N ALA A 261 2.08 33.25 24.64
CA ALA A 261 1.85 33.64 26.02
C ALA A 261 2.97 34.58 26.49
N LYS A 262 2.62 35.85 26.59
CA LYS A 262 3.40 36.95 27.16
C LYS A 262 3.69 36.69 28.64
N GLU A 263 4.97 36.73 28.97
CA GLU A 263 5.58 36.65 30.31
C GLU A 263 4.97 37.69 31.29
N PRO A 264 4.41 37.27 32.44
CA PRO A 264 4.10 38.18 33.54
C PRO A 264 5.25 38.25 34.55
N ALA A 265 5.47 39.47 35.02
CA ALA A 265 6.51 39.90 35.94
C ALA A 265 6.50 39.19 37.31
N PRO A 266 7.61 39.26 38.08
CA PRO A 266 7.76 38.58 39.37
C PRO A 266 6.96 39.29 40.45
N VAL A 267 6.08 38.56 41.13
CA VAL A 267 5.36 39.06 42.32
C VAL A 267 6.16 38.71 43.58
N GLU A 268 6.38 39.75 44.37
CA GLU A 268 6.98 39.80 45.70
C GLU A 268 6.50 38.71 46.67
N ALA A 269 7.46 38.22 47.45
CA ALA A 269 7.25 37.37 48.62
C ALA A 269 6.74 38.18 49.83
N PRO A 270 5.91 37.57 50.70
CA PRO A 270 5.87 37.94 52.11
C PRO A 270 6.48 36.87 53.01
N ALA A 271 7.26 37.37 53.96
CA ALA A 271 7.94 36.66 55.04
C ALA A 271 6.95 36.23 56.17
N PRO A 272 7.42 35.46 57.18
CA PRO A 272 6.60 34.54 57.97
C PRO A 272 6.02 35.16 59.25
N ALA A 273 4.87 34.64 59.70
CA ALA A 273 4.38 34.78 61.07
C ALA A 273 3.90 33.43 61.61
N ALA A 274 4.60 32.92 62.61
CA ALA A 274 4.14 31.93 63.59
C ALA A 274 3.64 32.69 64.85
N PRO A 275 3.18 32.05 65.95
CA PRO A 275 2.59 30.72 66.18
C PRO A 275 1.24 30.81 66.97
N ALA A 276 0.74 29.65 67.40
CA ALA A 276 -0.13 29.39 68.56
C ALA A 276 -1.66 29.29 68.36
N ALA A 277 -2.16 28.05 68.42
CA ALA A 277 -3.32 27.71 69.26
C ALA A 277 -3.27 26.21 69.61
N GLU A 278 -3.46 25.97 70.90
CA GLU A 278 -3.42 24.72 71.66
C GLU A 278 -4.69 23.88 71.40
N PRO A 279 -4.63 22.53 71.48
CA PRO A 279 -5.73 21.66 71.06
C PRO A 279 -6.82 21.51 72.13
N GLU A 280 -8.08 21.63 71.73
CA GLU A 280 -9.22 21.22 72.57
C GLU A 280 -9.39 19.69 72.56
N PRO A 281 -9.76 19.09 73.71
CA PRO A 281 -9.90 17.64 73.85
C PRO A 281 -11.21 17.16 73.22
N ILE A 282 -11.10 16.44 72.10
CA ILE A 282 -12.24 15.75 71.51
C ILE A 282 -12.53 14.50 72.35
N GLU A 283 -13.73 14.49 72.91
CA GLU A 283 -14.34 13.44 73.70
C GLU A 283 -14.37 12.12 72.92
N VAL A 284 -13.78 11.08 73.53
CA VAL A 284 -13.70 9.72 73.00
C VAL A 284 -15.10 9.11 73.01
N ALA A 285 -15.80 9.24 71.88
CA ALA A 285 -16.97 8.44 71.58
C ALA A 285 -16.53 7.00 71.30
N ALA A 286 -17.14 6.06 72.02
CA ALA A 286 -16.85 4.64 72.01
C ALA A 286 -16.78 4.04 70.59
N PRO A 287 -15.88 3.06 70.35
CA PRO A 287 -15.80 2.37 69.07
C PRO A 287 -17.10 1.59 68.83
N LEU A 288 -17.86 2.03 67.82
CA LEU A 288 -18.93 1.22 67.25
C LEU A 288 -18.33 -0.07 66.69
N PRO A 289 -18.97 -1.23 66.91
CA PRO A 289 -18.45 -2.51 66.45
C PRO A 289 -18.35 -2.50 64.93
N ALA A 290 -17.16 -2.82 64.43
CA ALA A 290 -16.90 -3.07 63.02
C ALA A 290 -17.91 -4.08 62.48
N THR A 291 -18.86 -3.60 61.68
CA THR A 291 -19.70 -4.45 60.83
C THR A 291 -18.77 -5.22 59.91
N ALA A 292 -18.69 -6.53 60.15
CA ALA A 292 -17.89 -7.46 59.40
C ALA A 292 -18.05 -7.25 57.89
N ASP A 293 -16.92 -7.10 57.20
CA ASP A 293 -16.76 -7.27 55.77
C ASP A 293 -17.58 -8.48 55.32
N SER A 294 -18.72 -8.21 54.69
CA SER A 294 -19.42 -9.24 53.95
C SER A 294 -18.56 -9.53 52.72
N PRO A 295 -18.18 -10.80 52.45
CA PRO A 295 -17.38 -11.14 51.28
C PRO A 295 -18.03 -10.54 50.02
N PRO A 296 -17.28 -9.85 49.15
CA PRO A 296 -17.84 -9.29 47.93
C PRO A 296 -18.60 -10.39 47.18
N ALA A 297 -19.80 -10.04 46.71
CA ALA A 297 -20.63 -10.95 45.94
C ALA A 297 -19.82 -11.54 44.75
N PRO A 298 -20.04 -12.81 44.39
CA PRO A 298 -19.26 -13.45 43.33
C PRO A 298 -19.43 -12.69 42.01
N VAL A 299 -18.33 -12.13 41.51
CA VAL A 299 -18.25 -11.48 40.19
C VAL A 299 -18.48 -12.57 39.15
N ALA A 300 -19.50 -12.41 38.31
CA ALA A 300 -19.77 -13.36 37.23
C ALA A 300 -18.69 -13.24 36.15
N GLU A 301 -17.87 -14.28 36.00
CA GLU A 301 -16.88 -14.39 34.92
C GLU A 301 -17.50 -15.09 33.70
N LEU A 302 -17.39 -14.46 32.54
CA LEU A 302 -17.81 -15.01 31.25
C LEU A 302 -16.56 -15.37 30.43
N PRO A 303 -16.33 -16.66 30.11
CA PRO A 303 -15.21 -17.04 29.25
C PRO A 303 -15.44 -16.50 27.84
N GLY A 304 -14.44 -15.79 27.30
CA GLY A 304 -14.47 -15.27 25.94
C GLY A 304 -13.77 -16.19 24.93
N PRO A 305 -13.91 -15.91 23.63
CA PRO A 305 -13.23 -16.64 22.58
C PRO A 305 -11.72 -16.40 22.59
N ALA A 306 -10.97 -17.31 21.96
CA ALA A 306 -9.56 -17.09 21.60
C ALA A 306 -9.49 -16.78 20.09
N ILE A 307 -9.06 -15.56 19.76
CA ILE A 307 -9.01 -15.08 18.38
C ILE A 307 -7.64 -15.41 17.79
N VAL A 308 -7.57 -16.43 16.93
CA VAL A 308 -6.32 -16.89 16.30
C VAL A 308 -6.02 -16.08 15.03
N PHE A 309 -4.81 -15.56 14.93
CA PHE A 309 -4.33 -14.83 13.76
C PHE A 309 -3.44 -15.68 12.86
N ALA A 310 -3.46 -15.36 11.55
CA ALA A 310 -2.54 -15.97 10.60
C ALA A 310 -1.08 -15.56 10.88
N VAL A 311 -0.14 -16.36 10.36
CA VAL A 311 1.30 -16.05 10.45
C VAL A 311 1.57 -14.67 9.85
N ASN A 312 2.31 -13.83 10.57
CA ASN A 312 2.68 -12.46 10.15
C ASN A 312 1.48 -11.57 9.76
N SER A 313 0.29 -11.84 10.32
CA SER A 313 -0.91 -11.04 10.11
C SER A 313 -1.50 -10.55 11.43
N SER A 314 -2.01 -9.33 11.42
CA SER A 314 -2.84 -8.73 12.47
C SER A 314 -4.29 -8.52 12.02
N PHE A 315 -4.67 -9.03 10.84
CA PHE A 315 -6.03 -8.91 10.31
C PHE A 315 -6.90 -10.04 10.84
N PHE A 316 -8.17 -9.72 11.11
CA PHE A 316 -9.16 -10.71 11.48
C PHE A 316 -9.36 -11.71 10.35
N SER A 317 -9.44 -12.99 10.72
CA SER A 317 -10.04 -13.98 9.84
C SER A 317 -11.54 -13.72 9.68
N GLY A 318 -12.15 -14.29 8.64
CA GLY A 318 -13.61 -14.19 8.45
C GLY A 318 -14.43 -14.74 9.63
N SER A 319 -13.89 -15.68 10.43
CA SER A 319 -14.57 -16.21 11.62
C SER A 319 -14.39 -15.31 12.84
N ALA A 320 -13.24 -14.65 13.00
CA ALA A 320 -12.93 -13.84 14.19
C ALA A 320 -13.96 -12.74 14.46
N SER A 321 -14.40 -12.01 13.42
CA SER A 321 -15.44 -10.98 13.57
C SER A 321 -16.81 -11.55 13.95
N ARG A 322 -17.10 -12.82 13.61
CA ARG A 322 -18.33 -13.50 14.01
C ARG A 322 -18.26 -13.90 15.47
N ASP A 323 -17.12 -14.45 15.90
CA ASP A 323 -16.90 -14.91 17.27
C ASP A 323 -16.90 -13.74 18.26
N LEU A 324 -16.26 -12.62 17.90
CA LEU A 324 -16.28 -11.39 18.71
C LEU A 324 -17.70 -10.81 18.83
N ARG A 325 -18.51 -10.85 17.76
CA ARG A 325 -19.91 -10.39 17.81
C ARG A 325 -20.75 -11.27 18.72
N ALA A 326 -20.63 -12.59 18.56
CA ALA A 326 -21.32 -13.55 19.43
C ALA A 326 -20.93 -13.37 20.91
N PHE A 327 -19.68 -12.99 21.19
CA PHE A 327 -19.23 -12.65 22.54
C PHE A 327 -19.86 -11.36 23.07
N VAL A 328 -19.85 -10.26 22.30
CA VAL A 328 -20.49 -8.99 22.71
C VAL A 328 -21.99 -9.16 22.93
N ASP A 329 -22.66 -9.96 22.10
CA ASP A 329 -24.11 -10.24 22.23
C ASP A 329 -24.47 -10.97 23.52
N GLN A 330 -23.53 -11.70 24.12
CA GLN A 330 -23.71 -12.38 25.41
C GLN A 330 -23.48 -11.45 26.61
N LEU A 331 -22.90 -10.26 26.41
CA LEU A 331 -22.66 -9.31 27.50
C LEU A 331 -23.97 -8.60 27.90
N PRO A 332 -24.23 -8.42 29.20
CA PRO A 332 -25.40 -7.68 29.67
C PRO A 332 -25.42 -6.26 29.08
N PRO A 333 -26.56 -5.78 28.56
CA PRO A 333 -26.62 -4.49 27.85
C PRO A 333 -26.42 -3.28 28.77
N ASP A 334 -26.77 -3.40 30.05
CA ASP A 334 -26.81 -2.29 31.01
C ASP A 334 -25.75 -2.39 32.12
N ALA A 335 -24.81 -3.34 32.02
CA ALA A 335 -23.77 -3.52 33.02
C ALA A 335 -22.44 -2.91 32.57
N GLU A 336 -21.65 -2.43 33.54
CA GLU A 336 -20.24 -2.14 33.31
C GLU A 336 -19.48 -3.47 33.23
N VAL A 337 -18.75 -3.67 32.14
CA VAL A 337 -18.03 -4.92 31.89
C VAL A 337 -16.54 -4.63 31.77
N GLU A 338 -15.76 -5.30 32.61
CA GLU A 338 -14.30 -5.32 32.48
C GLU A 338 -13.89 -6.50 31.61
N ILE A 339 -13.20 -6.24 30.50
CA ILE A 339 -12.71 -7.26 29.57
C ILE A 339 -11.19 -7.32 29.67
N GLU A 340 -10.69 -8.48 30.05
CA GLU A 340 -9.26 -8.81 30.02
C GLU A 340 -8.89 -9.33 28.61
N LEU A 341 -7.91 -8.67 27.99
CA LEU A 341 -7.34 -9.00 26.70
C LEU A 341 -5.89 -9.48 26.89
N ALA A 342 -5.62 -10.72 26.51
CA ALA A 342 -4.31 -11.34 26.64
C ALA A 342 -3.76 -11.72 25.26
N ALA A 343 -2.71 -11.05 24.78
CA ALA A 343 -2.10 -11.34 23.48
C ALA A 343 -0.85 -12.21 23.59
N ALA A 344 -0.82 -13.30 22.83
CA ALA A 344 0.33 -14.20 22.75
C ALA A 344 1.51 -13.59 21.98
N VAL A 345 2.67 -13.49 22.62
CA VAL A 345 3.94 -13.08 22.02
C VAL A 345 4.71 -14.34 21.61
N GLY A 346 4.75 -14.58 20.30
CA GLY A 346 5.38 -15.78 19.74
C GLY A 346 6.90 -15.83 19.92
N THR A 347 7.43 -17.04 19.99
CA THR A 347 8.88 -17.33 19.93
C THR A 347 9.35 -17.76 18.54
N GLY A 348 8.48 -17.66 17.53
CA GLY A 348 8.77 -18.15 16.19
C GLY A 348 9.84 -17.32 15.49
N ASP A 349 10.66 -18.00 14.68
CA ASP A 349 11.67 -17.35 13.85
C ASP A 349 11.01 -16.44 12.82
N VAL A 350 11.52 -15.22 12.71
CA VAL A 350 11.20 -14.31 11.61
C VAL A 350 12.25 -14.53 10.54
N ARG A 351 11.80 -14.73 9.31
CA ARG A 351 12.68 -15.04 8.18
C ARG A 351 13.77 -13.96 8.06
N ASP A 352 15.03 -14.42 8.03
CA ASP A 352 16.24 -13.60 7.87
C ASP A 352 16.50 -12.57 9.00
N ALA A 353 15.75 -12.64 10.12
CA ALA A 353 15.96 -11.78 11.29
C ALA A 353 16.81 -12.49 12.34
N ASP A 354 17.62 -11.73 13.08
CA ASP A 354 18.29 -12.26 14.26
C ASP A 354 17.28 -12.50 15.42
N PRO A 355 17.64 -13.28 16.47
CA PRO A 355 16.71 -13.58 17.56
C PRO A 355 16.18 -12.36 18.32
N VAL A 356 16.95 -11.27 18.39
CA VAL A 356 16.55 -10.03 19.06
C VAL A 356 15.53 -9.28 18.22
N GLU A 357 15.77 -9.19 16.91
CA GLU A 357 14.85 -8.62 15.93
C GLU A 357 13.55 -9.44 15.84
N ALA A 358 13.65 -10.77 15.80
CA ALA A 358 12.49 -11.66 15.79
C ALA A 358 11.62 -11.46 17.05
N LYS A 359 12.24 -11.34 18.23
CA LYS A 359 11.52 -11.04 19.48
C LYS A 359 10.82 -9.68 19.41
N ARG A 360 11.50 -8.64 18.94
CA ARG A 360 10.91 -7.30 18.76
C ARG A 360 9.73 -7.31 17.79
N TYR A 361 9.88 -8.02 16.68
CA TYR A 361 8.82 -8.17 15.69
C TYR A 361 7.61 -8.92 16.25
N ASN A 362 7.82 -10.01 16.97
CA ASN A 362 6.73 -10.79 17.57
C ASN A 362 5.98 -9.99 18.65
N ALA A 363 6.68 -9.19 19.46
CA ALA A 363 6.07 -8.28 20.41
C ALA A 363 5.22 -7.21 19.72
N TRP A 364 5.77 -6.57 18.67
CA TRP A 364 5.04 -5.61 17.86
C TRP A 364 3.80 -6.21 17.18
N MET A 365 3.89 -7.45 16.69
CA MET A 365 2.73 -8.16 16.12
C MET A 365 1.65 -8.46 17.16
N ALA A 366 2.02 -8.82 18.39
CA ALA A 366 1.07 -9.04 19.48
C ALA A 366 0.35 -7.74 19.85
N GLU A 367 1.08 -6.63 19.97
CA GLU A 367 0.53 -5.28 20.20
C GLU A 367 -0.51 -4.92 19.12
N ARG A 368 -0.16 -5.05 17.83
CA ARG A 368 -1.08 -4.74 16.72
C ARG A 368 -2.36 -5.58 16.75
N ARG A 369 -2.27 -6.86 17.10
CA ARG A 369 -3.43 -7.77 17.22
C ARG A 369 -4.31 -7.36 18.39
N LEU A 370 -3.71 -7.05 19.53
CA LEU A 370 -4.40 -6.63 20.73
C LEU A 370 -5.15 -5.31 20.48
N GLN A 371 -4.46 -4.30 19.93
CA GLN A 371 -5.05 -3.02 19.55
C GLN A 371 -6.25 -3.21 18.61
N ARG A 372 -6.13 -4.09 17.61
CA ARG A 372 -7.22 -4.34 16.65
C ARG A 372 -8.45 -4.95 17.33
N VAL A 373 -8.27 -5.87 18.29
CA VAL A 373 -9.37 -6.45 19.07
C VAL A 373 -10.00 -5.40 19.97
N ALA A 374 -9.20 -4.58 20.65
CA ALA A 374 -9.67 -3.50 21.51
C ALA A 374 -10.52 -2.48 20.71
N GLU A 375 -9.99 -1.97 19.60
CA GLU A 375 -10.70 -1.04 18.70
C GLU A 375 -12.02 -1.62 18.20
N TRP A 376 -12.03 -2.89 17.82
CA TRP A 376 -13.23 -3.57 17.37
C TRP A 376 -14.27 -3.67 18.49
N LEU A 377 -13.88 -4.07 19.69
CA LEU A 377 -14.78 -4.17 20.84
C LEU A 377 -15.40 -2.81 21.19
N THR A 378 -14.58 -1.76 21.28
CA THR A 378 -15.05 -0.40 21.54
C THR A 378 -16.04 0.08 20.47
N SER A 379 -15.77 -0.21 19.19
CA SER A 379 -16.65 0.20 18.08
C SER A 379 -17.96 -0.58 18.02
N ASN A 380 -18.03 -1.79 18.58
CA ASN A 380 -19.18 -2.69 18.47
C ASN A 380 -19.90 -2.94 19.81
N ALA A 381 -19.45 -2.32 20.91
CA ALA A 381 -20.04 -2.48 22.25
C ALA A 381 -21.52 -2.05 22.33
N GLY A 382 -21.94 -1.15 21.44
CA GLY A 382 -23.24 -0.50 21.50
C GLY A 382 -23.31 0.45 22.71
N PRO A 383 -24.37 0.40 23.52
CA PRO A 383 -24.51 1.27 24.71
C PRO A 383 -23.68 0.79 25.93
N ARG A 384 -23.02 -0.37 25.83
CA ARG A 384 -22.29 -0.98 26.96
C ARG A 384 -21.03 -0.17 27.30
N GLN A 385 -20.76 -0.01 28.59
CA GLN A 385 -19.51 0.58 29.07
C GLN A 385 -18.48 -0.53 29.26
N LEU A 386 -17.43 -0.51 28.43
CA LEU A 386 -16.35 -1.50 28.46
C LEU A 386 -15.09 -0.90 29.06
N LYS A 387 -14.53 -1.58 30.07
CA LYS A 387 -13.20 -1.31 30.59
C LYS A 387 -12.23 -2.38 30.10
N LEU A 388 -11.26 -2.02 29.28
CA LEU A 388 -10.33 -2.98 28.68
C LEU A 388 -9.04 -3.04 29.51
N ASN A 389 -8.65 -4.25 29.92
CA ASN A 389 -7.38 -4.52 30.60
C ASN A 389 -6.49 -5.35 29.70
N GLU A 390 -5.40 -4.77 29.23
CA GLU A 390 -4.54 -5.33 28.19
C GLU A 390 -3.25 -5.89 28.79
N HIS A 391 -2.85 -7.10 28.41
CA HIS A 391 -1.55 -7.65 28.78
C HIS A 391 -1.02 -8.66 27.75
N TYR A 392 0.26 -9.00 27.89
CA TYR A 392 1.00 -9.89 26.99
C TYR A 392 1.34 -11.22 27.65
N ILE A 393 1.20 -12.31 26.90
CA ILE A 393 1.64 -13.65 27.30
C ILE A 393 2.95 -13.95 26.56
N GLU A 394 4.06 -13.78 27.27
CA GLU A 394 5.40 -14.02 26.74
C GLU A 394 5.63 -15.51 26.44
N ASN A 395 6.35 -15.77 25.33
CA ASN A 395 6.73 -17.11 24.89
C ASN A 395 5.56 -18.04 24.51
N ASP A 396 4.45 -17.50 24.01
CA ASP A 396 3.29 -18.29 23.57
C ASP A 396 3.19 -18.30 22.02
N PRO A 397 3.41 -19.44 21.34
CA PRO A 397 3.38 -19.54 19.88
C PRO A 397 1.97 -19.63 19.28
N SER A 398 0.90 -19.58 20.07
CA SER A 398 -0.49 -19.72 19.61
C SER A 398 -0.93 -18.63 18.62
N ARG A 399 -0.33 -17.43 18.69
CA ARG A 399 -0.70 -16.24 17.89
C ARG A 399 -2.15 -15.80 18.12
N GLU A 400 -2.69 -16.05 19.31
CA GLU A 400 -4.05 -15.70 19.65
C GLU A 400 -4.15 -14.51 20.61
N VAL A 401 -5.32 -13.86 20.59
CA VAL A 401 -5.75 -12.93 21.62
C VAL A 401 -6.89 -13.59 22.39
N ARG A 402 -6.71 -13.85 23.69
CA ARG A 402 -7.72 -14.45 24.57
C ARG A 402 -8.53 -13.35 25.24
N LEU A 403 -9.85 -13.55 25.29
CA LEU A 403 -10.79 -12.64 25.93
C LEU A 403 -11.38 -13.28 27.18
N ARG A 404 -11.54 -12.49 28.25
CA ARG A 404 -12.35 -12.85 29.43
C ARG A 404 -13.13 -11.64 29.89
N ALA A 405 -14.42 -11.79 30.17
CA ALA A 405 -15.25 -10.71 30.67
C ALA A 405 -15.60 -10.93 32.15
N ARG A 406 -15.63 -9.83 32.89
CA ARG A 406 -16.11 -9.75 34.28
C ARG A 406 -17.19 -8.70 34.34
N VAL A 407 -18.38 -9.08 34.81
CA VAL A 407 -19.49 -8.16 35.01
C VAL A 407 -19.31 -7.48 36.37
N LEU A 408 -19.13 -6.16 36.37
CA LEU A 408 -18.99 -5.41 37.60
C LEU A 408 -20.38 -5.20 38.25
N PRO A 409 -20.46 -5.24 39.59
CA PRO A 409 -21.72 -5.19 40.34
C PRO A 409 -22.40 -3.82 40.34
#